data_AF-A0A842M1R7-F1
#
_entry.id   AF-A0A842M1R7-F1
#
_cell.length_a   1.000
_cell.length_b   1.000
_cell.length_c   1.000
_cell.angle_alpha   90.00
_cell.angle_beta   90.00
_cell.angle_gamma   90.00
#
_symmetry.space_group_name_H-M   'P 1'
#
loop_
_entity.id
_entity.type
_entity.pdbx_description
1 polymer ?
#
loop_
_entity_poly.entity_id
_entity_poly.type
_entity_poly.pdbx_seq_one_letter_code
_entity_poly.pdbx_strand_id
1 'polypeptide(L)'
;MEAKRIIEAALFISSKPVPIYKLCELVSMKKSEVEKLIEELRKEYEERGSPIEIIEIEERYTMQLRHEYAEAVRELAPTDLSSSVLRTLAVIVSKQPIKQSDLVKIRGNKAYDHIEELERRKLIEVRPFGRTKLIRTSRVFLEYFGVKSIDELKRKIEERLSHEKS
;
A
#
# COMPACT_ATOMS: atom_id res chain seq x y z
N MET A 1 27.02 -18.06 2.23
CA MET A 1 27.92 -17.09 2.91
C MET A 1 27.09 -16.16 3.77
N GLU A 2 27.62 -15.72 4.91
CA GLU A 2 26.89 -14.89 5.88
C GLU A 2 26.38 -13.56 5.27
N ALA A 3 27.19 -12.91 4.43
CA ALA A 3 26.81 -11.68 3.73
C ALA A 3 25.52 -11.82 2.89
N LYS A 4 25.35 -12.96 2.21
CA LYS A 4 24.16 -13.22 1.40
C LYS A 4 22.88 -13.27 2.25
N ARG A 5 22.96 -13.93 3.42
CA ARG A 5 21.84 -14.01 4.38
C ARG A 5 21.52 -12.64 4.99
N ILE A 6 22.53 -11.80 5.22
CA ILE A 6 22.35 -10.42 5.67
C ILE A 6 21.65 -9.57 4.60
N ILE A 7 22.06 -9.69 3.33
CA ILE A 7 21.40 -9.00 2.21
C ILE A 7 19.94 -9.44 2.09
N GLU A 8 19.68 -10.75 2.13
CA GLU A 8 18.33 -11.31 2.10
C GLU A 8 17.46 -10.76 3.25
N ALA A 9 17.98 -10.77 4.47
CA ALA A 9 17.30 -10.21 5.63
C ALA A 9 17.02 -8.71 5.49
N ALA A 10 17.97 -7.95 4.93
CA ALA A 10 17.80 -6.52 4.68
C ALA A 10 16.71 -6.23 3.65
N LEU A 11 16.63 -7.03 2.58
CA LEU A 11 15.59 -6.90 1.56
C LEU A 11 14.22 -7.33 2.10
N PHE A 12 14.17 -8.36 2.95
CA PHE A 12 12.94 -8.86 3.56
C PHE A 12 12.29 -7.87 4.53
N ILE A 13 13.09 -7.25 5.41
CA ILE A 13 12.55 -6.31 6.41
C ILE A 13 12.21 -4.94 5.82
N SER A 14 12.78 -4.60 4.65
CA SER A 14 12.62 -3.27 4.08
C SER A 14 11.26 -3.12 3.39
N SER A 15 10.48 -2.13 3.83
CA SER A 15 9.20 -1.79 3.19
C SER A 15 9.35 -0.93 1.91
N LYS A 16 10.59 -0.63 1.50
CA LYS A 16 10.92 0.20 0.33
C LYS A 16 12.17 -0.35 -0.39
N PRO A 17 12.36 -0.05 -1.69
CA PRO A 17 13.58 -0.42 -2.39
C PRO A 17 14.84 0.12 -1.72
N VAL A 18 15.77 -0.78 -1.42
CA VAL A 18 17.04 -0.51 -0.73
C VAL A 18 18.10 -0.12 -1.76
N PRO A 19 18.72 1.07 -1.66
CA PRO A 19 19.83 1.45 -2.52
C PRO A 19 21.01 0.49 -2.39
N ILE A 20 21.66 0.17 -3.52
CA ILE A 20 22.82 -0.73 -3.53
C ILE A 20 23.94 -0.29 -2.59
N TYR A 21 24.19 1.02 -2.46
CA TYR A 21 25.22 1.54 -1.56
C TYR A 21 24.97 1.17 -0.10
N LYS A 22 23.71 1.12 0.35
CA LYS A 22 23.38 0.71 1.73
C LYS A 22 23.65 -0.77 1.95
N LEU A 23 23.39 -1.61 0.94
CA LEU A 23 23.71 -3.03 1.01
C LEU A 23 25.23 -3.23 1.07
N CYS A 24 26.00 -2.49 0.26
CA CYS A 24 27.47 -2.48 0.32
C CYS A 24 28.00 -2.11 1.71
N GLU A 25 27.47 -1.04 2.33
CA GLU A 25 27.82 -0.65 3.69
C GLU A 25 27.50 -1.74 4.71
N LEU A 26 26.31 -2.35 4.61
CA LEU A 26 25.83 -3.35 5.55
C LEU A 26 26.71 -4.60 5.60
N VAL A 27 27.21 -5.06 4.45
CA VAL A 27 28.08 -6.24 4.37
C VAL A 27 29.57 -5.91 4.21
N SER A 28 29.92 -4.62 4.14
CA SER A 28 31.30 -4.15 3.92
C SER A 28 31.95 -4.75 2.66
N MET A 29 31.22 -4.77 1.54
CA MET A 29 31.67 -5.33 0.25
C MET A 29 31.54 -4.31 -0.88
N LYS A 30 32.23 -4.55 -2.01
CA LYS A 30 32.10 -3.71 -3.20
C LYS A 30 30.78 -3.98 -3.92
N LYS A 31 30.29 -2.97 -4.65
CA LYS A 31 29.06 -3.05 -5.47
C LYS A 31 28.97 -4.33 -6.30
N SER A 32 30.02 -4.66 -7.06
CA SER A 32 30.06 -5.85 -7.93
C SER A 32 29.91 -7.18 -7.17
N GLU A 33 30.39 -7.24 -5.92
CA GLU A 33 30.28 -8.45 -5.10
C GLU A 33 28.86 -8.57 -4.54
N VAL A 34 28.25 -7.46 -4.11
CA VAL A 34 26.87 -7.42 -3.64
C VAL A 34 25.90 -7.76 -4.77
N GLU A 35 26.10 -7.21 -5.97
CA GLU A 35 25.30 -7.54 -7.16
C GLU A 35 25.36 -9.04 -7.48
N LYS A 36 26.54 -9.65 -7.38
CA LYS A 36 26.70 -11.09 -7.56
C LYS A 36 25.90 -11.89 -6.51
N LEU A 37 25.95 -11.49 -5.24
CA LEU A 37 25.19 -12.15 -4.18
C LEU A 37 23.67 -12.00 -4.36
N ILE A 38 23.20 -10.84 -4.86
CA ILE A 38 21.79 -10.62 -5.19
C ILE A 38 21.37 -11.51 -6.36
N GLU A 39 22.21 -11.66 -7.38
CA GLU A 39 21.92 -12.53 -8.52
C GLU A 39 21.90 -14.01 -8.12
N GLU A 40 22.77 -14.43 -7.20
CA GLU A 40 22.68 -15.76 -6.57
C GLU A 40 21.36 -15.95 -5.82
N LEU A 41 20.90 -14.95 -5.05
CA LEU A 41 19.61 -15.00 -4.37
C LEU A 41 18.47 -15.12 -5.39
N ARG A 42 18.45 -14.30 -6.45
CA ARG A 42 17.43 -14.38 -7.50
C ARG A 42 17.29 -15.80 -8.05
N LYS A 43 18.41 -16.44 -8.38
CA LYS A 43 18.43 -17.82 -8.88
C LYS A 43 17.87 -18.81 -7.86
N GLU A 44 18.25 -18.70 -6.59
CA GLU A 44 17.71 -19.59 -5.54
C GLU A 44 16.19 -19.45 -5.36
N TYR A 45 15.67 -18.23 -5.44
CA TYR A 45 14.23 -17.97 -5.39
C TYR A 45 13.51 -18.53 -6.62
N GLU A 46 14.11 -18.42 -7.80
CA GLU A 46 13.58 -18.96 -9.06
C GLU A 46 13.59 -20.49 -9.09
N GLU A 47 14.72 -21.12 -8.77
CA GLU A 47 14.89 -22.59 -8.75
C GLU A 47 13.94 -23.28 -7.77
N ARG A 48 13.56 -22.62 -6.67
CA ARG A 48 12.57 -23.13 -5.70
C ARG A 48 11.13 -22.92 -6.16
N GLY A 49 10.88 -22.22 -7.26
CA GLY A 49 9.53 -21.80 -7.66
C GLY A 49 8.89 -20.88 -6.62
N SER A 50 9.68 -20.00 -6.00
CA SER A 50 9.22 -19.13 -4.93
C SER A 50 8.23 -18.08 -5.45
N PRO A 51 7.13 -17.78 -4.72
CA PRO A 51 6.22 -16.68 -5.06
C PRO A 51 6.85 -15.30 -4.81
N ILE A 52 8.05 -15.26 -4.22
CA ILE A 52 8.81 -14.05 -3.93
C ILE A 52 9.91 -13.89 -5.00
N GLU A 53 10.12 -12.66 -5.45
CA GLU A 53 11.18 -12.27 -6.37
C GLU A 53 11.97 -11.07 -5.84
N ILE A 54 13.19 -10.89 -6.34
CA ILE A 54 14.02 -9.72 -6.06
C ILE A 54 14.17 -8.94 -7.36
N ILE A 55 13.68 -7.70 -7.39
CA ILE A 55 13.78 -6.84 -8.58
C ILE A 55 14.71 -5.65 -8.34
N GLU A 56 15.21 -5.08 -9.43
CA GLU A 56 16.01 -3.86 -9.43
C GLU A 56 15.25 -2.70 -10.07
N ILE A 57 15.27 -1.53 -9.43
CA ILE A 57 14.69 -0.28 -9.91
C ILE A 57 15.68 0.85 -9.61
N GLU A 58 16.28 1.46 -10.63
CA GLU A 58 17.19 2.62 -10.48
C GLU A 58 18.30 2.39 -9.41
N GLU A 59 19.08 1.30 -9.56
CA GLU A 59 20.13 0.89 -8.61
C GLU A 59 19.64 0.60 -7.17
N ARG A 60 18.36 0.30 -7.01
CA ARG A 60 17.75 -0.12 -5.76
C ARG A 60 17.17 -1.52 -5.92
N TYR A 61 17.24 -2.29 -4.86
CA TYR A 61 16.76 -3.66 -4.84
C TYR A 61 15.60 -3.80 -3.87
N THR A 62 14.59 -4.56 -4.24
CA THR A 62 13.45 -4.88 -3.37
C THR A 62 13.06 -6.34 -3.51
N MET A 63 12.68 -6.93 -2.39
CA MET A 63 12.01 -8.23 -2.36
C MET A 63 10.50 -7.99 -2.43
N GLN A 64 9.81 -8.66 -3.34
CA GLN A 64 8.38 -8.48 -3.55
C GLN A 64 7.70 -9.81 -3.92
N LEU A 65 6.36 -9.82 -3.84
CA LEU A 65 5.57 -10.93 -4.34
C LEU A 65 5.48 -10.86 -5.88
N ARG A 66 5.67 -11.98 -6.56
CA ARG A 66 5.44 -12.12 -8.00
C ARG A 66 3.98 -11.78 -8.32
N HIS A 67 3.78 -11.07 -9.43
CA HIS A 67 2.47 -10.52 -9.80
C HIS A 67 1.35 -11.58 -9.88
N GLU A 68 1.68 -12.80 -10.32
CA GLU A 68 0.74 -13.92 -10.44
C GLU A 68 0.09 -14.36 -9.11
N TYR A 69 0.73 -14.09 -7.96
CA TYR A 69 0.17 -14.40 -6.63
C TYR A 69 -0.52 -13.21 -5.97
N ALA A 70 -0.39 -12.00 -6.53
CA ALA A 70 -0.84 -10.76 -5.89
C ALA A 70 -2.35 -10.72 -5.64
N GLU A 71 -3.14 -11.32 -6.53
CA GLU A 71 -4.59 -11.41 -6.34
C GLU A 71 -4.98 -12.33 -5.18
N ALA A 72 -4.30 -13.47 -5.02
CA ALA A 72 -4.64 -14.48 -4.02
C ALA A 72 -4.40 -14.02 -2.58
N VAL A 73 -3.42 -13.13 -2.35
CA VAL A 73 -3.05 -12.64 -1.01
C VAL A 73 -3.41 -11.18 -0.78
N ARG A 74 -4.18 -10.57 -1.69
CA ARG A 74 -4.54 -9.14 -1.65
C ARG A 74 -5.15 -8.72 -0.32
N GLU A 75 -5.99 -9.56 0.28
CA GLU A 75 -6.66 -9.27 1.55
C GLU A 75 -5.71 -9.22 2.76
N LEU A 76 -4.51 -9.82 2.63
CA LEU A 76 -3.48 -9.85 3.68
C LEU A 76 -2.47 -8.71 3.55
N ALA A 77 -2.49 -7.96 2.44
CA ALA A 77 -1.56 -6.86 2.22
C ALA A 77 -1.78 -5.77 3.29
N PRO A 78 -0.71 -5.25 3.92
CA PRO A 78 -0.84 -4.20 4.92
C PRO A 78 -1.62 -3.01 4.37
N THR A 79 -2.72 -2.65 5.03
CA THR A 79 -3.46 -1.43 4.71
C THR A 79 -2.66 -0.25 5.29
N ASP A 80 -1.79 0.37 4.48
CA ASP A 80 -0.91 1.50 4.86
C ASP A 80 -1.63 2.78 5.31
N LEU A 81 -2.93 2.74 5.60
CA LEU A 81 -3.72 3.87 6.06
C LEU A 81 -3.87 3.82 7.57
N SER A 82 -3.47 4.91 8.25
CA SER A 82 -3.69 5.01 9.70
C SER A 82 -5.18 4.90 10.06
N SER A 83 -5.48 4.44 11.28
CA SER A 83 -6.86 4.37 11.78
C SER A 83 -7.60 5.72 11.74
N SER A 84 -6.86 6.83 11.82
CA SER A 84 -7.39 8.19 11.69
C SER A 84 -7.83 8.50 10.26
N VAL A 85 -7.01 8.12 9.28
CA VAL A 85 -7.27 8.29 7.85
C VAL A 85 -8.41 7.36 7.41
N LEU A 86 -8.41 6.10 7.85
CA LEU A 86 -9.51 5.17 7.61
C LEU A 86 -10.86 5.70 8.13
N ARG A 87 -10.90 6.29 9.32
CA ARG A 87 -12.12 6.93 9.83
C ARG A 87 -12.59 8.11 8.97
N THR A 88 -11.68 8.92 8.45
CA THR A 88 -12.05 9.98 7.50
C THR A 88 -12.56 9.40 6.19
N LEU A 89 -11.91 8.36 5.66
CA LEU A 89 -12.32 7.67 4.45
C LEU A 89 -13.71 7.02 4.60
N ALA A 90 -14.02 6.44 5.76
CA ALA A 90 -15.33 5.88 6.07
C ALA A 90 -16.46 6.94 6.01
N VAL A 91 -16.19 8.16 6.48
CA VAL A 91 -17.15 9.28 6.36
C VAL A 91 -17.36 9.65 4.89
N ILE A 92 -16.28 9.69 4.09
CA ILE A 92 -16.37 9.95 2.64
C ILE A 92 -17.22 8.87 1.97
N VAL A 93 -16.93 7.58 2.20
CA VAL A 93 -17.69 6.45 1.61
C VAL A 93 -19.18 6.55 1.94
N SER A 94 -19.50 6.90 3.19
CA SER A 94 -20.88 6.97 3.67
C SER A 94 -21.65 8.15 3.08
N LYS A 95 -21.00 9.31 2.95
CA LYS A 95 -21.64 10.60 2.61
C LYS A 95 -21.29 11.11 1.21
N GLN A 96 -20.59 10.33 0.38
CA GLN A 96 -20.21 10.78 -0.95
C GLN A 96 -21.42 11.01 -1.88
N PRO A 97 -21.37 12.03 -2.74
CA PRO A 97 -20.34 13.07 -2.79
C PRO A 97 -20.47 14.07 -1.61
N ILE A 98 -19.39 14.32 -0.88
CA ILE A 98 -19.38 15.22 0.30
C ILE A 98 -18.57 16.48 0.01
N LYS A 99 -19.04 17.64 0.49
CA LYS A 99 -18.25 18.89 0.45
C LYS A 99 -17.07 18.80 1.41
N GLN A 100 -15.90 19.25 0.98
CA GLN A 100 -14.70 19.33 1.82
C GLN A 100 -14.96 20.10 3.12
N SER A 101 -15.71 21.21 3.05
CA SER A 101 -16.09 21.98 4.24
C SER A 101 -16.90 21.18 5.26
N ASP A 102 -17.79 20.30 4.80
CA ASP A 102 -18.64 19.51 5.68
C ASP A 102 -17.87 18.31 6.24
N LEU A 103 -16.96 17.73 5.46
CA LEU A 103 -16.04 16.70 5.94
C LEU A 103 -15.14 17.24 7.07
N VAL A 104 -14.60 18.45 6.90
CA VAL A 104 -13.77 19.12 7.91
C VAL A 104 -14.59 19.41 9.18
N LYS A 105 -15.86 19.81 9.07
CA LYS A 105 -16.74 19.97 10.24
C LYS A 105 -16.93 18.67 11.02
N ILE A 106 -17.01 17.52 10.33
CA ILE A 106 -17.21 16.20 10.97
C ILE A 106 -15.91 15.66 11.57
N ARG A 107 -14.77 15.82 10.88
CA ARG A 107 -13.50 15.17 11.25
C ARG A 107 -12.47 16.10 11.90
N GLY A 108 -12.76 17.40 11.96
CA GLY A 108 -11.85 18.45 12.43
C GLY A 108 -10.77 18.81 11.40
N ASN A 109 -9.87 19.72 11.79
CA ASN A 109 -8.85 20.28 10.90
C ASN A 109 -7.89 19.24 10.30
N LYS A 110 -7.64 18.11 10.97
CA LYS A 110 -6.83 17.00 10.42
C LYS A 110 -7.41 16.39 9.14
N ALA A 111 -8.68 16.67 8.83
CA ALA A 111 -9.28 16.23 7.57
C ALA A 111 -8.57 16.80 6.34
N TYR A 112 -7.96 17.99 6.41
CA TYR A 112 -7.21 18.54 5.28
C TYR A 112 -6.03 17.63 4.90
N ASP A 113 -5.20 17.25 5.88
CA ASP A 113 -4.05 16.36 5.67
C ASP A 113 -4.49 14.98 5.17
N HIS A 114 -5.58 14.45 5.73
CA HIS A 114 -6.12 13.16 5.30
C HIS A 114 -6.64 13.21 3.86
N ILE A 115 -7.28 14.30 3.43
CA ILE A 115 -7.76 14.48 2.05
C ILE A 115 -6.56 14.51 1.11
N GLU A 116 -5.52 15.28 1.42
CA GLU A 116 -4.31 15.35 0.60
C GLU A 116 -3.62 13.99 0.47
N GLU A 117 -3.52 13.23 1.58
CA GLU A 117 -2.99 11.87 1.56
C GLU A 117 -3.84 10.92 0.70
N LEU A 118 -5.16 10.93 0.87
CA LEU A 118 -6.07 10.06 0.13
C LEU A 118 -6.09 10.40 -1.36
N GLU A 119 -6.00 11.69 -1.72
CA GLU A 119 -5.92 12.17 -3.10
C GLU A 119 -4.58 11.78 -3.75
N ARG A 120 -3.45 11.96 -3.06
CA ARG A 120 -2.12 11.51 -3.52
C ARG A 120 -2.08 10.00 -3.80
N ARG A 121 -2.74 9.22 -2.94
CA ARG A 121 -2.89 7.75 -3.10
C ARG A 121 -3.96 7.37 -4.14
N LYS A 122 -4.60 8.35 -4.79
CA LYS A 122 -5.68 8.18 -5.78
C LYS A 122 -6.91 7.45 -5.23
N LEU A 123 -7.10 7.36 -3.92
CA LEU A 123 -8.25 6.68 -3.29
C LEU A 123 -9.52 7.54 -3.33
N ILE A 124 -9.37 8.86 -3.49
CA ILE A 124 -10.49 9.77 -3.66
C ILE A 124 -10.30 10.63 -4.91
N GLU A 125 -11.41 11.12 -5.44
CA GLU A 125 -11.44 12.18 -6.44
C GLU A 125 -11.97 13.46 -5.80
N VAL A 126 -11.31 14.56 -6.09
CA VAL A 126 -11.69 15.89 -5.61
C VAL A 126 -12.01 16.77 -6.82
N ARG A 127 -13.19 17.41 -6.83
CA ARG A 127 -13.63 18.29 -7.91
C ARG A 127 -14.02 19.68 -7.39
N PRO A 128 -13.67 20.78 -8.07
CA PRO A 128 -14.12 22.11 -7.69
C PRO A 128 -15.65 22.21 -7.63
N PHE A 129 -16.18 22.85 -6.60
CA PHE A 129 -17.61 23.11 -6.44
C PHE A 129 -17.84 24.45 -5.72
N GLY A 130 -18.01 25.52 -6.52
CA GLY A 130 -18.14 26.88 -6.00
C GLY A 130 -16.92 27.28 -5.17
N ARG A 131 -17.14 27.64 -3.89
CA ARG A 131 -16.08 28.03 -2.93
C ARG A 131 -15.49 26.85 -2.15
N THR A 132 -15.84 25.62 -2.50
CA THR A 132 -15.32 24.40 -1.85
C THR A 132 -14.99 23.34 -2.90
N LYS A 133 -14.70 22.12 -2.44
CA LYS A 133 -14.49 20.95 -3.30
C LYS A 133 -15.50 19.85 -2.95
N LEU A 134 -15.96 19.09 -3.94
CA LEU A 134 -16.71 17.85 -3.75
C LEU A 134 -15.75 16.67 -3.79
N ILE A 135 -15.93 15.75 -2.84
CA ILE A 135 -15.07 14.59 -2.62
C ILE A 135 -15.89 13.32 -2.75
N ARG A 136 -15.35 12.34 -3.46
CA ARG A 136 -15.91 10.97 -3.60
C ARG A 136 -14.81 9.94 -3.71
N THR A 137 -15.12 8.66 -3.52
CA THR A 137 -14.15 7.57 -3.76
C THR A 137 -13.86 7.41 -5.25
N SER A 138 -12.64 7.03 -5.59
CA SER A 138 -12.23 6.74 -6.97
C SER A 138 -12.50 5.29 -7.37
N ARG A 139 -12.19 4.94 -8.62
CA ARG A 139 -12.12 3.53 -9.04
C ARG A 139 -10.98 2.76 -8.37
N VAL A 140 -9.82 3.41 -8.16
CA VAL A 140 -8.66 2.82 -7.48
C VAL A 140 -9.01 2.42 -6.05
N PHE A 141 -9.91 3.15 -5.38
CA PHE A 141 -10.43 2.73 -4.07
C PHE A 141 -11.13 1.38 -4.12
N LEU A 142 -11.97 1.12 -5.14
CA LEU A 142 -12.67 -0.15 -5.27
C LEU A 142 -11.69 -1.32 -5.44
N GLU A 143 -10.67 -1.12 -6.27
CA GLU A 143 -9.59 -2.08 -6.50
C GLU A 143 -8.75 -2.29 -5.22
N TYR A 144 -8.42 -1.21 -4.51
CA TYR A 144 -7.66 -1.22 -3.27
C TYR A 144 -8.38 -1.99 -2.14
N PHE A 145 -9.69 -1.86 -2.03
CA PHE A 145 -10.51 -2.56 -1.02
C PHE A 145 -11.16 -3.85 -1.54
N GLY A 146 -10.87 -4.29 -2.77
CA GLY A 146 -11.39 -5.53 -3.34
C GLY A 146 -12.92 -5.60 -3.45
N VAL A 147 -13.59 -4.48 -3.71
CA VAL A 147 -15.06 -4.40 -3.82
C VAL A 147 -15.48 -4.00 -5.23
N LYS A 148 -16.60 -4.54 -5.74
CA LYS A 148 -17.07 -4.25 -7.10
C LYS A 148 -17.84 -2.94 -7.19
N SER A 149 -18.45 -2.52 -6.07
CA SER A 149 -19.12 -1.22 -5.97
C SER A 149 -19.17 -0.69 -4.54
N ILE A 150 -19.46 0.60 -4.41
CA ILE A 150 -19.68 1.23 -3.10
C ILE A 150 -20.91 0.66 -2.40
N ASP A 151 -21.97 0.33 -3.15
CA ASP A 151 -23.17 -0.28 -2.58
C ASP A 151 -22.87 -1.68 -2.05
N GLU A 152 -22.02 -2.47 -2.74
CA GLU A 152 -21.54 -3.74 -2.22
C GLU A 152 -20.76 -3.56 -0.92
N LEU A 153 -19.84 -2.58 -0.87
CA LEU A 153 -19.09 -2.29 0.34
C LEU A 153 -20.00 -1.89 1.51
N LYS A 154 -21.00 -1.04 1.26
CA LYS A 154 -21.97 -0.62 2.29
C LYS A 154 -22.77 -1.81 2.83
N ARG A 155 -23.27 -2.68 1.95
CA ARG A 155 -23.97 -3.91 2.36
C ARG A 155 -23.09 -4.83 3.21
N LYS A 156 -21.84 -5.08 2.80
CA LYS A 156 -20.88 -5.88 3.57
C LYS A 156 -20.62 -5.32 4.97
N ILE A 157 -20.59 -3.99 5.10
CA ILE A 157 -20.45 -3.33 6.41
C ILE A 157 -21.71 -3.52 7.26
N GLU A 158 -22.90 -3.33 6.69
CA GLU A 158 -24.18 -3.53 7.37
C GLU A 158 -24.37 -4.97 7.86
N GLU A 159 -24.03 -5.95 7.01
CA GLU A 159 -24.07 -7.38 7.34
C GLU A 159 -23.16 -7.69 8.54
N ARG A 160 -21.90 -7.23 8.54
CA ARG A 160 -20.98 -7.43 9.68
C ARG A 160 -21.48 -6.80 10.98
N LEU A 161 -22.02 -5.59 10.91
CA LEU A 161 -22.58 -4.90 12.09
C LEU A 161 -23.84 -5.56 12.66
N SER A 162 -24.59 -6.30 11.83
CA SER A 162 -25.75 -7.08 12.28
C SER A 162 -25.34 -8.39 12.98
N HIS A 163 -24.22 -9.01 12.59
CA HIS A 163 -23.70 -10.24 13.19
C HIS A 163 -22.96 -10.02 14.51
N GLU A 164 -22.40 -8.83 14.76
CA GLU A 164 -21.76 -8.47 16.05
C GLU A 164 -22.77 -8.11 17.16
N LYS A 165 -24.04 -7.93 16.81
CA LYS A 165 -25.12 -7.57 17.76
C LYS A 165 -26.00 -8.75 18.16
N SER A 166 -25.71 -9.95 17.66
CA SER A 166 -26.42 -11.19 17.96
C SER A 166 -25.52 -12.16 18.72
#